data_AF-A0A932TH19-F1
#
_entry.id   AF-A0A932TH19-F1
#
_cell.length_a   1.000
_cell.length_b   1.000
_cell.length_c   1.000
_cell.angle_alpha   90.00
_cell.angle_beta   90.00
_cell.angle_gamma   90.00
#
_symmetry.space_group_name_H-M   'P 1'
#
loop_
_entity.id
_entity.type
_entity.pdbx_description
1 polymer ?
#
loop_
_entity_poly.entity_id
_entity_poly.type
_entity_poly.pdbx_seq_one_letter_code
_entity_poly.pdbx_strand_id
1 'polypeptide(L)' 'MATLTIPPEFAERKDLVAVPRKSFEEFMAWQKLRKSGRTFSPTASEKSALAKARRNRARGTYLTLHELRRSLGRTR' A
#
# COMPACT_ATOMS: atom_id res chain seq x y z
N MET A 1 -38.09 12.72 17.11
CA MET A 1 -37.44 13.74 16.25
C MET A 1 -36.13 14.12 16.91
N ALA A 2 -35.01 13.98 16.22
CA ALA A 2 -33.71 14.39 16.75
C ALA A 2 -33.41 15.81 16.24
N THR A 3 -33.33 16.78 17.16
CA THR A 3 -32.98 18.16 16.83
C THR A 3 -31.45 18.26 16.80
N LEU A 4 -30.89 18.47 15.62
CA LEU A 4 -29.46 18.69 15.43
C LEU A 4 -29.20 20.20 15.41
N THR A 5 -28.64 20.73 16.49
CA THR A 5 -28.25 22.14 16.59
C THR A 5 -26.84 22.31 16.01
N ILE A 6 -26.74 23.04 14.90
CA ILE A 6 -25.45 23.39 14.29
C ILE A 6 -25.00 24.73 14.89
N PRO A 7 -23.82 24.80 15.54
CA PRO A 7 -23.30 26.07 16.05
C PRO A 7 -23.08 27.08 14.91
N PRO A 8 -23.30 28.39 15.16
CA PRO A 8 -23.22 29.43 14.14
C PRO A 8 -21.82 29.56 13.52
N GLU A 9 -20.78 29.12 14.22
CA GLU A 9 -19.39 29.06 13.76
C GLU A 9 -19.20 28.18 12.50
N PHE A 10 -20.10 27.22 12.27
CA PHE A 10 -20.05 26.34 11.12
C PHE A 10 -20.96 26.77 9.98
N ALA A 11 -21.75 27.83 10.15
CA ALA A 11 -22.70 28.33 9.15
C ALA A 11 -22.01 28.93 7.90
N GLU A 12 -20.76 29.37 8.02
CA GLU A 12 -19.98 29.92 6.91
C GLU A 12 -19.44 28.83 5.96
N ARG A 13 -19.40 27.57 6.40
CA ARG A 13 -18.93 26.45 5.58
C ARG A 13 -20.11 25.89 4.79
N LYS A 14 -20.17 26.26 3.51
CA LYS A 14 -21.28 25.96 2.58
C LYS A 14 -21.67 24.48 2.46
N ASP A 15 -20.76 23.55 2.80
CA ASP A 15 -20.98 22.11 2.67
C ASP A 15 -20.79 21.38 4.00
N LEU A 16 -21.81 21.42 4.86
CA LEU A 16 -21.84 20.67 6.12
C LEU A 16 -22.56 19.33 5.92
N VAL A 17 -21.88 18.22 6.22
CA VAL A 17 -22.44 16.87 6.10
C VAL A 17 -22.47 16.21 7.47
N ALA A 18 -23.66 15.81 7.94
CA ALA A 18 -23.81 15.02 9.15
C ALA A 18 -23.55 13.54 8.84
N VAL A 19 -22.56 12.95 9.52
CA VAL A 19 -22.19 11.54 9.34
C VAL A 19 -22.20 10.84 10.71
N PRO A 20 -22.75 9.61 10.81
CA PRO A 20 -22.62 8.82 12.02
C PRO A 20 -21.16 8.63 12.42
N ARG A 21 -20.86 8.75 13.71
CA ARG A 21 -19.49 8.66 14.25
C ARG A 21 -18.75 7.39 13.77
N LYS A 22 -19.43 6.24 13.82
CA LYS A 22 -18.86 4.95 13.39
C LYS A 22 -18.42 4.97 11.93
N SER A 23 -19.27 5.49 11.04
CA SER A 23 -18.97 5.60 9.61
C SER A 23 -17.82 6.57 9.31
N PHE A 24 -17.69 7.65 10.09
CA PHE A 24 -16.57 8.56 9.98
C PHE A 24 -15.24 7.91 10.40
N GLU A 25 -15.25 7.16 11.50
CA GLU A 25 -14.07 6.42 11.99
C GLU A 25 -13.60 5.35 10.98
N GLU A 26 -14.54 4.60 10.40
CA GLU A 26 -14.28 3.63 9.33
C GLU A 26 -13.69 4.29 8.07
N PHE A 27 -14.25 5.43 7.64
CA PHE A 27 -13.73 6.18 6.49
C PHE A 27 -12.31 6.69 6.74
N MET A 28 -12.03 7.19 7.95
CA MET A 28 -10.70 7.67 8.33
C MET A 28 -9.67 6.53 8.39
N ALA A 29 -10.06 5.37 8.90
CA ALA A 29 -9.22 4.17 8.90
C ALA A 29 -8.90 3.72 7.47
N TRP A 30 -9.91 3.68 6.59
CA TRP A 30 -9.74 3.37 5.17
C TRP A 30 -8.84 4.38 4.46
N GLN A 31 -9.00 5.68 4.74
CA GLN A 31 -8.16 6.72 4.14
C GLN A 31 -6.68 6.56 4.56
N LYS A 32 -6.41 6.19 5.82
CA LYS A 32 -5.05 5.88 6.30
C LYS A 32 -4.47 4.67 5.56
N LEU A 33 -5.24 3.59 5.42
CA LEU A 33 -4.83 2.38 4.70
C LEU A 33 -4.54 2.64 3.22
N ARG A 34 -5.38 3.45 2.56
CA ARG A 34 -5.20 3.84 1.17
C ARG A 34 -3.98 4.75 0.97
N LYS A 35 -3.71 5.67 1.93
CA LYS A 35 -2.49 6.50 1.92
C LYS A 35 -1.23 5.70 2.26
N SER A 36 -1.33 4.66 3.08
CA SER A 36 -0.22 3.73 3.37
C SER A 36 0.00 2.69 2.28
N GLY A 37 -0.98 2.49 1.39
CA GLY A 37 -0.85 1.75 0.14
C GLY A 37 0.02 2.51 -0.86
N ARG A 38 1.26 2.85 -0.50
CA ARG A 38 2.25 3.27 -1.48
C ARG A 38 2.44 2.08 -2.43
N THR A 39 1.91 2.24 -3.65
CA THR A 39 2.23 1.35 -4.76
C THR A 39 3.75 1.25 -4.84
N PHE A 40 4.28 0.02 -4.82
CA PHE A 40 5.73 -0.20 -4.87
C PHE A 40 6.31 0.58 -6.06
N SER A 41 7.12 1.60 -5.77
CA SER A 41 7.79 2.42 -6.77
C SER A 41 9.24 1.98 -6.83
N PRO A 42 9.63 1.14 -7.80
CA PRO A 42 10.99 0.64 -7.87
C PRO A 42 11.97 1.77 -8.14
N THR A 43 13.04 1.78 -7.37
CA THR A 43 14.23 2.61 -7.58
C THR A 43 14.90 2.28 -8.91
N ALA A 44 15.77 3.17 -9.40
CA ALA A 44 16.50 2.94 -10.65
C ALA A 44 17.39 1.68 -10.59
N SER A 45 17.98 1.39 -9.43
CA SER A 45 18.77 0.18 -9.20
C SER A 45 17.91 -1.09 -9.22
N GLU A 46 16.70 -1.06 -8.66
CA GLU A 46 15.78 -2.20 -8.72
C GLU A 46 15.30 -2.47 -10.16
N LYS A 47 15.02 -1.41 -10.93
CA LYS A 47 14.68 -1.55 -12.36
C LYS A 47 15.81 -2.19 -13.16
N SER A 48 17.06 -1.75 -12.93
CA SER A 48 18.22 -2.30 -13.63
C SER A 48 18.53 -3.75 -13.19
N ALA A 49 18.38 -4.06 -11.91
CA ALA A 49 18.49 -5.41 -11.37
C ALA A 49 17.46 -6.36 -12.01
N LEU A 50 16.20 -5.91 -12.16
CA LEU A 50 15.15 -6.67 -12.83
C LEU A 50 15.47 -6.93 -14.31
N ALA A 51 15.98 -5.92 -15.02
CA ALA A 51 16.41 -6.07 -16.41
C ALA A 51 17.60 -7.05 -16.54
N LYS A 52 18.56 -7.02 -15.60
CA LYS A 52 19.64 -8.00 -15.52
C LYS A 52 19.12 -9.40 -15.24
N ALA A 53 18.20 -9.56 -14.28
CA ALA A 53 17.59 -10.84 -13.94
C ALA A 53 16.86 -11.47 -15.13
N ARG A 54 16.11 -10.68 -15.91
CA ARG A 54 15.44 -11.15 -17.14
C ARG A 54 16.44 -11.65 -18.18
N ARG A 55 17.53 -10.92 -18.41
CA ARG A 55 18.61 -11.33 -19.33
C ARG A 55 19.29 -12.62 -18.86
N ASN A 56 19.62 -12.71 -17.58
CA ASN A 56 20.22 -13.90 -16.98
C ASN A 56 19.32 -15.12 -17.14
N ARG A 57 18.01 -14.98 -16.89
CA ARG A 57 17.03 -16.07 -17.10
C ARG A 57 16.98 -16.52 -18.56
N ALA A 58 16.96 -15.59 -19.52
CA ALA A 58 16.95 -15.92 -20.95
C ALA A 58 18.22 -16.67 -21.40
N ARG A 59 19.36 -16.41 -20.76
CA ARG A 59 20.63 -17.11 -21.01
C ARG A 59 20.77 -18.43 -20.25
N GLY A 60 19.76 -18.84 -19.48
CA GLY A 60 19.84 -20.01 -18.60
C GLY A 60 20.70 -19.79 -17.35
N THR A 61 21.14 -18.57 -17.08
CA THR A 61 21.95 -18.22 -15.90
C THR A 61 21.04 -17.92 -14.71
N TYR A 62 20.46 -18.96 -14.11
CA TYR A 62 19.65 -18.84 -12.91
C TYR A 62 19.94 -20.00 -11.95
N LEU A 63 19.65 -19.78 -10.66
CA LEU A 63 19.70 -20.84 -9.65
C LEU A 63 18.29 -21.37 -9.43
N THR A 64 18.16 -22.68 -9.40
CA THR A 64 16.95 -23.35 -8.93
C THR A 64 16.82 -23.21 -7.41
N LEU A 65 15.61 -23.40 -6.89
CA LEU A 65 15.37 -23.40 -5.44
C LEU A 65 16.19 -24.48 -4.72
N HIS A 66 16.42 -25.62 -5.36
CA HIS A 66 17.23 -26.70 -4.82
C HIS A 66 18.71 -26.32 -4.72
N GLU A 67 19.28 -25.75 -5.79
CA GLU A 67 20.67 -25.27 -5.80
C GLU A 67 20.87 -24.14 -4.78
N LEU A 68 19.92 -23.20 -4.70
CA LEU A 68 19.94 -22.11 -3.74
C LEU A 68 19.88 -22.62 -2.29
N ARG A 69 19.06 -23.63 -2.00
CA ARG A 69 18.99 -24.25 -0.67
C ARG A 69 20.31 -24.91 -0.29
N ARG A 70 20.93 -25.62 -1.24
CA ARG A 70 22.23 -26.25 -1.05
C ARG A 70 23.34 -25.21 -0.82
N SER A 71 23.36 -24.13 -1.61
CA SER A 71 24.38 -23.08 -1.47
C SER A 71 24.26 -22.28 -0.17
N LEU A 72 23.04 -22.15 0.37
CA LEU A 72 22.78 -21.44 1.63
C LEU A 72 22.94 -22.33 2.88
N GLY A 73 23.40 -23.58 2.73
CA GLY A 73 23.53 -24.52 3.84
C GLY A 73 22.21 -24.90 4.50
N ARG A 74 21.07 -24.62 3.85
CA ARG A 74 19.72 -24.98 4.30
C ARG A 74 19.31 -26.31 3.70
N THR A 75 20.08 -27.35 3.99
CA THR A 75 19.63 -28.73 3.90
C THR A 75 18.68 -28.97 5.07
N ARG A 76 17.41 -29.25 4.77
CA ARG A 76 16.51 -29.84 5.76
C ARG A 76 17.05 -31.19 6.21
#